data_AF-A0A8J9SE12-F1
#
_entry.id   AF-A0A8J9SE12-F1
#
_cell.length_a   1.000
_cell.length_b   1.000
_cell.length_c   1.000
_cell.angle_alpha   90.00
_cell.angle_beta   90.00
_cell.angle_gamma   90.00
#
_symmetry.space_group_name_H-M   'P 1'
#
loop_
_entity.id
_entity.type
_entity.pdbx_description
1 polymer ?
#
loop_
_entity_poly.entity_id
_entity_poly.type
_entity_poly.pdbx_seq_one_letter_code
_entity_poly.pdbx_strand_id
1 'polypeptide(L)'
;MYDSVLEFVDAFRSSFSDAEWGDLQFCRENEHNLLRELYLRWATKEAYTKALGVGLGFNFASFDIRLGPLPYGSLWNTIVEAQNETIRFEGCVFTFEKIRPSMETWLFSFHPLSQSHGSYETQGCGCVAVGPL
;
A
#
# COMPACT_ATOMS: atom_id res chain seq x y z
N MET A 1 15.20 -10.06 -16.71
CA MET A 1 14.68 -8.73 -17.09
C MET A 1 13.23 -8.97 -17.41
N TYR A 2 12.30 -8.17 -16.88
CA TYR A 2 10.87 -8.38 -17.10
C TYR A 2 10.48 -7.86 -18.49
N ASP A 3 9.61 -8.59 -19.18
CA ASP A 3 9.15 -8.30 -20.54
C ASP A 3 7.84 -7.49 -20.56
N SER A 4 7.18 -7.32 -19.40
CA SER A 4 5.96 -6.52 -19.26
C SER A 4 5.75 -5.97 -17.85
N VAL A 5 4.85 -4.99 -17.70
CA VAL A 5 4.40 -4.48 -16.39
C VAL A 5 3.75 -5.59 -15.57
N LEU A 6 2.93 -6.44 -16.19
CA LEU A 6 2.28 -7.55 -15.50
C LEU A 6 3.31 -8.54 -14.94
N GLU A 7 4.33 -8.90 -15.72
CA GLU A 7 5.40 -9.80 -15.25
C GLU A 7 6.21 -9.17 -14.10
N PHE A 8 6.50 -7.86 -14.19
CA PHE A 8 7.14 -7.13 -13.10
C PHE A 8 6.29 -7.15 -11.83
N VAL A 9 4.99 -6.86 -11.95
CA VAL A 9 4.06 -6.87 -10.81
C VAL A 9 3.99 -8.27 -10.20
N ASP A 10 3.82 -9.31 -11.03
CA ASP A 10 3.71 -10.71 -10.60
C ASP A 10 4.94 -11.20 -9.81
N ALA A 11 6.11 -10.61 -10.04
CA ALA A 11 7.31 -10.89 -9.24
C ALA A 11 7.13 -10.59 -7.75
N PHE A 12 6.21 -9.69 -7.40
CA PHE A 12 5.89 -9.31 -6.01
C PHE A 12 4.79 -10.16 -5.39
N ARG A 13 4.16 -11.08 -6.13
CA ARG A 13 2.99 -11.87 -5.68
C ARG A 13 3.18 -12.53 -4.32
N SER A 14 4.38 -13.05 -4.05
CA SER A 14 4.71 -13.75 -2.82
C SER A 14 4.81 -12.83 -1.59
N SER A 15 4.87 -11.51 -1.79
CA SER A 15 4.93 -10.50 -0.72
C SER A 15 3.55 -10.04 -0.24
N PHE A 16 2.47 -10.52 -0.86
CA PHE A 16 1.10 -10.11 -0.56
C PHE A 16 0.23 -11.31 -0.23
N SER A 17 -0.76 -11.11 0.64
CA SER A 17 -1.82 -12.08 0.87
C SER A 17 -2.74 -12.19 -0.37
N ASP A 18 -3.56 -13.23 -0.42
CA ASP A 18 -4.57 -13.36 -1.49
C ASP A 18 -5.58 -12.20 -1.48
N ALA A 19 -5.87 -11.63 -0.32
CA ALA A 19 -6.79 -10.50 -0.17
C ALA A 19 -6.15 -9.20 -0.70
N GLU A 20 -4.94 -8.87 -0.24
CA GLU A 20 -4.16 -7.72 -0.74
C GLU A 20 -3.94 -7.80 -2.25
N TRP A 21 -3.64 -9.00 -2.75
CA TRP A 21 -3.41 -9.24 -4.16
C TRP A 21 -4.70 -9.09 -4.96
N GLY A 22 -5.82 -9.60 -4.45
CA GLY A 22 -7.14 -9.44 -5.07
C GLY A 22 -7.50 -7.97 -5.25
N ASP A 23 -7.21 -7.13 -4.26
CA ASP A 23 -7.44 -5.69 -4.38
C ASP A 23 -6.59 -5.05 -5.49
N LEU A 24 -5.32 -5.44 -5.58
CA LEU A 24 -4.38 -4.93 -6.59
C LEU A 24 -4.84 -5.30 -8.01
N GLN A 25 -5.47 -6.47 -8.18
CA GLN A 25 -5.99 -6.92 -9.47
C GLN A 25 -7.18 -6.08 -9.98
N PHE A 26 -7.87 -5.31 -9.14
CA PHE A 26 -8.89 -4.36 -9.62
C PHE A 26 -8.32 -3.27 -10.53
N CYS A 27 -7.01 -2.98 -10.43
CA CYS A 27 -6.34 -1.99 -11.26
C CYS A 27 -5.76 -2.58 -12.56
N ARG A 28 -5.95 -3.88 -12.83
CA ARG A 28 -5.23 -4.60 -13.90
C ARG A 28 -5.51 -4.09 -15.31
N GLU A 29 -6.67 -3.51 -15.56
CA GLU A 29 -7.04 -2.97 -16.88
C GLU A 29 -6.19 -1.77 -17.32
N ASN A 30 -5.56 -1.08 -16.37
CA ASN A 30 -4.67 0.04 -16.63
C ASN A 30 -3.30 -0.22 -15.96
N GLU A 31 -2.32 -0.62 -16.76
CA GLU A 31 -0.97 -0.97 -16.29
C GLU A 31 -0.31 0.15 -15.47
N HIS A 32 -0.59 1.42 -15.82
CA HIS A 32 -0.03 2.57 -15.12
C HIS A 32 -0.63 2.71 -13.72
N ASN A 33 -1.94 2.52 -13.58
CA ASN A 33 -2.62 2.52 -12.29
C ASN A 33 -2.26 1.28 -11.46
N LEU A 34 -2.10 0.13 -12.10
CA LEU A 34 -1.63 -1.10 -11.45
C LEU A 34 -0.26 -0.90 -10.78
N LEU A 35 0.68 -0.28 -11.50
CA LEU A 35 2.02 0.01 -10.98
C LEU A 35 1.95 1.00 -9.79
N ARG A 36 1.09 2.02 -9.88
CA ARG A 36 0.88 3.00 -8.81
C ARG A 36 0.28 2.35 -7.56
N GLU A 37 -0.72 1.50 -7.73
CA GLU A 37 -1.35 0.75 -6.65
C GLU A 37 -0.35 -0.19 -5.98
N LEU A 38 0.48 -0.92 -6.76
CA LEU A 38 1.56 -1.76 -6.24
C LEU A 38 2.51 -0.95 -5.34
N TYR A 39 3.01 0.19 -5.84
CA TYR A 39 3.95 1.01 -5.08
C TYR A 39 3.35 1.59 -3.80
N LEU A 40 2.07 1.97 -3.81
CA LEU A 40 1.39 2.44 -2.62
C LEU A 40 1.25 1.32 -1.58
N ARG A 41 0.80 0.14 -1.98
CA ARG A 41 0.68 -1.01 -1.07
C ARG A 41 2.03 -1.45 -0.52
N TRP A 42 3.07 -1.43 -1.37
CA TRP A 42 4.45 -1.65 -0.94
C TRP A 42 4.89 -0.61 0.09
N ALA A 43 4.65 0.68 -0.17
CA ALA A 43 4.97 1.76 0.74
C ALA A 43 4.25 1.64 2.09
N THR A 44 3.00 1.14 2.10
CA THR A 44 2.26 0.84 3.32
C THR A 44 2.93 -0.25 4.15
N LYS A 45 3.33 -1.36 3.50
CA LYS A 45 4.06 -2.45 4.17
C LYS A 45 5.41 -1.95 4.73
N GLU A 46 6.16 -1.19 3.94
CA GLU A 46 7.41 -0.54 4.36
C GLU A 46 7.21 0.43 5.53
N ALA A 47 6.16 1.24 5.53
CA ALA A 47 5.87 2.18 6.61
C ALA A 47 5.57 1.44 7.92
N TYR A 48 4.80 0.35 7.85
CA TYR A 48 4.53 -0.52 9.00
C TYR A 48 5.82 -1.17 9.54
N THR A 49 6.64 -1.80 8.69
CA THR A 49 7.87 -2.46 9.15
C THR A 49 8.90 -1.47 9.71
N LYS A 50 8.95 -0.25 9.17
CA LYS A 50 9.74 0.84 9.74
C LYS A 50 9.23 1.26 11.11
N ALA A 51 7.92 1.39 11.29
CA ALA A 51 7.33 1.75 12.58
C ALA A 51 7.57 0.68 13.65
N LEU A 52 7.62 -0.60 13.27
CA LEU A 52 8.02 -1.70 14.17
C LEU A 52 9.52 -1.70 14.53
N GLY A 53 10.37 -0.99 13.76
CA GLY A 53 11.82 -0.97 13.99
C GLY A 53 12.53 -2.28 13.63
N VAL A 54 11.91 -3.17 12.84
CA VAL A 54 12.45 -4.50 12.51
C VAL A 54 13.51 -4.49 11.41
N GLY A 55 13.66 -3.38 10.68
CA GLY A 55 14.70 -3.20 9.66
C GLY A 55 14.50 -4.04 8.40
N LEU A 56 15.61 -4.38 7.73
CA LEU A 56 15.62 -5.16 6.48
C LEU A 56 15.39 -6.65 6.77
N GLY A 57 14.61 -7.32 5.93
CA GLY A 57 14.39 -8.78 6.01
C GLY A 57 13.12 -9.21 6.73
N PHE A 58 12.27 -8.27 7.16
CA PHE A 58 10.93 -8.62 7.62
C PHE A 58 10.10 -9.15 6.45
N ASN A 59 9.51 -10.33 6.62
CA ASN A 59 8.82 -11.02 5.54
C ASN A 59 7.44 -10.39 5.27
N PHE A 60 7.27 -9.75 4.12
CA PHE A 60 5.98 -9.15 3.74
C PHE A 60 4.84 -10.17 3.59
N ALA A 61 5.16 -11.46 3.41
CA ALA A 61 4.19 -12.54 3.38
C ALA A 61 3.68 -12.95 4.78
N SER A 62 4.32 -12.52 5.86
CA SER A 62 3.93 -12.91 7.22
C SER A 62 2.81 -12.05 7.81
N PHE A 63 2.35 -11.04 7.08
CA PHE A 63 1.27 -10.16 7.50
C PHE A 63 0.48 -9.58 6.32
N ASP A 64 -0.70 -9.07 6.63
CA ASP A 64 -1.68 -8.52 5.69
C ASP A 64 -2.18 -7.18 6.22
N ILE A 65 -2.16 -6.13 5.39
CA ILE A 65 -2.67 -4.80 5.76
C ILE A 65 -3.97 -4.53 5.00
N ARG A 66 -5.05 -4.25 5.74
CA ARG A 66 -6.36 -3.90 5.17
C ARG A 66 -6.73 -2.47 5.52
N LEU A 67 -6.78 -1.62 4.51
CA LEU A 67 -7.05 -0.19 4.62
C LEU A 67 -8.55 0.12 4.41
N GLY A 68 -9.42 -0.42 5.29
CA GLY A 68 -10.87 -0.17 5.27
C GLY A 68 -11.56 -0.38 3.91
N PRO A 69 -12.83 0.02 3.74
CA PRO A 69 -13.40 0.15 2.41
C PRO A 69 -12.79 1.38 1.72
N LEU A 70 -12.18 1.18 0.55
CA LEU A 70 -11.64 2.25 -0.27
C LEU A 70 -12.79 2.92 -1.06
N PRO A 71 -13.04 4.23 -0.89
CA PRO A 71 -14.22 4.90 -1.46
C PRO A 71 -14.25 4.90 -3.00
N TYR A 72 -13.09 4.76 -3.65
CA TYR A 72 -12.95 4.76 -5.11
C TYR A 72 -12.40 3.44 -5.66
N GLY A 73 -12.58 2.35 -4.92
CA GLY A 73 -12.20 0.99 -5.30
C GLY A 73 -10.70 0.67 -5.23
N SER A 74 -9.82 1.67 -5.33
CA SER A 74 -8.38 1.51 -5.16
C SER A 74 -7.77 2.64 -4.33
N LEU A 75 -6.57 2.38 -3.80
CA LEU A 75 -5.86 3.33 -2.97
C LEU A 75 -5.34 4.49 -3.82
N TRP A 76 -4.85 4.18 -5.02
CA TRP A 76 -4.42 5.19 -6.00
C TRP A 76 -5.55 6.15 -6.38
N ASN A 77 -6.72 5.64 -6.74
CA ASN A 77 -7.85 6.50 -7.10
C ASN A 77 -8.26 7.36 -5.91
N THR A 78 -8.27 6.79 -4.70
CA THR A 78 -8.57 7.56 -3.49
C THR A 78 -7.60 8.70 -3.26
N ILE A 79 -6.30 8.48 -3.51
CA ILE A 79 -5.26 9.52 -3.41
C ILE A 79 -5.42 10.62 -4.46
N VAL A 80 -5.76 10.26 -5.70
CA VAL A 80 -6.01 11.23 -6.78
C VAL A 80 -7.21 12.11 -6.46
N GLU A 81 -8.31 11.52 -5.98
CA GLU A 81 -9.55 12.22 -5.68
C GLU A 81 -9.44 13.18 -4.48
N ALA A 82 -8.48 12.98 -3.58
CA ALA A 82 -8.22 13.93 -2.49
C ALA A 82 -7.46 15.20 -2.92
N GLN A 83 -7.18 15.40 -4.21
CA GLN A 83 -6.68 16.67 -4.75
C GLN A 83 -5.49 17.27 -3.97
N ASN A 84 -4.47 16.43 -3.71
CA ASN A 84 -3.24 16.81 -3.00
C ASN A 84 -3.41 17.04 -1.47
N GLU A 85 -4.54 16.63 -0.88
CA GLU A 85 -4.72 16.55 0.56
C GLU A 85 -4.16 15.25 1.15
N THR A 86 -3.76 15.30 2.42
CA THR A 86 -3.34 14.09 3.16
C THR A 86 -4.56 13.24 3.51
N ILE A 87 -4.57 12.00 3.07
CA ILE A 87 -5.62 11.02 3.41
C ILE A 87 -5.15 10.15 4.57
N ARG A 88 -6.07 9.75 5.44
CA ARG A 88 -5.79 8.84 6.55
C ARG A 88 -6.75 7.66 6.55
N PHE A 89 -6.21 6.48 6.80
CA PHE A 89 -6.97 5.25 6.95
C PHE A 89 -6.64 4.62 8.30
N GLU A 90 -7.67 4.24 9.06
CA GLU A 90 -7.52 3.25 10.11
C GLU A 90 -7.49 1.87 9.44
N GLY A 91 -6.31 1.25 9.43
CA GLY A 91 -6.07 -0.05 8.82
C GLY A 91 -5.88 -1.15 9.85
N CYS A 92 -6.31 -2.36 9.53
CA CYS A 92 -6.02 -3.54 10.34
C CYS A 92 -4.80 -4.26 9.78
N VAL A 93 -3.83 -4.57 10.63
CA VAL A 93 -2.69 -5.42 10.32
C VAL A 93 -2.91 -6.79 10.94
N PHE A 94 -2.99 -7.82 10.10
CA PHE A 94 -3.11 -9.21 10.51
C PHE A 94 -1.75 -9.89 10.41
N THR A 95 -1.24 -10.44 11.49
CA THR A 95 -0.01 -11.24 11.47
C THR A 95 -0.35 -12.73 11.43
N PHE A 96 0.39 -13.50 10.64
CA PHE A 96 0.13 -14.92 10.41
C PHE A 96 1.09 -15.83 11.18
N GLU A 97 1.63 -15.38 12.31
CA GLU A 97 2.56 -16.20 13.10
C GLU A 97 1.91 -17.52 13.53
N LYS A 98 2.66 -18.63 13.39
CA LYS A 98 2.17 -20.00 13.61
C LYS A 98 1.62 -20.26 15.01
N ILE A 99 1.99 -19.45 15.99
CA ILE A 99 1.70 -19.69 17.40
C ILE A 99 0.50 -18.86 17.87
N ARG A 100 0.40 -17.58 17.47
CA ARG A 100 -0.73 -16.70 17.76
C ARG A 100 -0.91 -15.67 16.64
N PRO A 101 -1.93 -15.81 15.77
CA PRO A 101 -2.29 -14.71 14.89
C PRO A 101 -2.72 -13.51 15.74
N SER A 102 -2.23 -12.33 15.39
CA SER A 102 -2.67 -11.07 16.00
C SER A 102 -3.34 -10.18 14.97
N MET A 103 -4.22 -9.31 15.45
CA MET A 103 -4.79 -8.22 14.67
C MET A 103 -4.55 -6.93 15.45
N GLU A 104 -3.96 -5.95 14.79
CA GLU A 104 -3.69 -4.63 15.37
C GLU A 104 -4.29 -3.55 14.48
N THR A 105 -4.80 -2.48 15.09
CA THR A 105 -5.28 -1.31 14.35
C THR A 105 -4.17 -0.26 14.30
N TRP A 106 -3.93 0.27 13.11
CA TRP A 106 -2.88 1.23 12.82
C TRP A 106 -3.43 2.39 11.98
N LEU A 107 -2.93 3.59 12.22
CA LEU A 107 -3.23 4.76 11.39
C LEU A 107 -2.22 4.85 10.25
N PHE A 108 -2.69 4.80 9.01
CA PHE A 108 -1.88 5.02 7.81
C PHE A 108 -2.23 6.37 7.19
N SER A 109 -1.23 7.26 7.12
CA SER A 109 -1.35 8.59 6.51
C SER A 109 -0.62 8.63 5.17
N PHE A 110 -1.32 9.07 4.13
CA PHE A 110 -0.83 9.19 2.76
C PHE A 110 -0.65 10.67 2.44
N HIS A 111 0.60 11.08 2.23
CA HIS A 111 1.01 12.45 1.99
C HIS A 111 1.38 12.63 0.51
N PRO A 112 0.55 13.32 -0.29
CA PRO A 112 0.86 13.61 -1.68
C PRO A 112 2.20 14.34 -1.84
N LEU A 113 2.97 13.94 -2.84
CA LEU A 113 4.21 14.57 -3.24
C LEU A 113 3.94 15.41 -4.49
N SER A 114 3.85 16.74 -4.32
CA SER A 114 3.77 17.67 -5.44
C SER A 114 5.16 18.12 -5.87
N GLN A 115 5.39 18.25 -7.19
CA GLN A 115 6.57 18.93 -7.70
C GLN A 115 6.38 20.44 -7.64
N SER A 116 7.45 21.17 -7.36
CA SER A 116 7.50 22.64 -7.30
C SER A 116 7.30 23.36 -8.66
N HIS A 117 6.91 22.65 -9.72
CA HIS A 117 6.75 23.18 -11.08
C HIS A 117 5.31 23.03 -11.60
N GLY A 118 4.37 23.79 -11.03
CA GLY A 118 3.14 24.24 -11.70
C GLY A 118 2.09 23.19 -12.12
N SER A 119 2.34 21.88 -11.98
CA SER A 119 1.35 20.84 -12.21
C SER A 119 0.62 20.51 -10.91
N TYR A 120 -0.70 20.67 -10.89
CA TYR A 120 -1.57 20.27 -9.77
C TYR A 120 -1.81 18.75 -9.70
N GLU A 121 -1.15 17.96 -10.56
CA GLU A 121 -1.30 16.51 -10.59
C GLU A 121 -0.42 15.84 -9.54
N THR A 122 -1.02 14.98 -8.72
CA THR A 122 -0.31 14.13 -7.76
C THR A 122 0.61 13.16 -8.50
N GLN A 123 1.92 13.38 -8.44
CA GLN A 123 2.89 12.51 -9.11
C GLN A 123 3.38 11.35 -8.23
N GLY A 124 3.16 11.42 -6.92
CA GLY A 124 3.58 10.41 -5.96
C GLY A 124 2.97 10.65 -4.59
N CYS A 125 3.20 9.72 -3.67
CA CYS A 125 2.68 9.81 -2.31
C CYS A 125 3.63 9.08 -1.34
N GLY A 126 3.88 9.70 -0.19
CA GLY A 126 4.56 9.05 0.94
C GLY A 126 3.54 8.43 1.90
N CYS A 127 3.88 7.28 2.50
CA CYS A 127 3.05 6.64 3.53
C CYS A 127 3.74 6.72 4.90
N VAL A 128 2.97 7.02 5.94
CA VAL A 128 3.38 7.01 7.34
C VAL A 128 2.43 6.09 8.12
N ALA A 129 2.98 5.18 8.91
CA ALA A 129 2.21 4.30 9.80
C ALA A 129 2.44 4.70 11.27
N VAL A 130 1.36 4.78 12.05
CA VAL A 130 1.38 5.11 13.49
C VAL A 130 0.47 4.14 14.24
N GLY A 131 0.96 3.53 15.30
CA GLY A 131 0.19 2.59 16.10
C GLY A 131 1.06 1.75 17.04
N PRO A 132 0.48 0.70 17.64
CA PRO A 132 -0.95 0.35 17.58
C PRO A 132 -1.85 1.42 18.23
N LEU A 133 -3.09 1.57 17.73
CA LEU A 133 -4.13 2.46 18.28
C LEU A 133 -4.90 1.83 19.43
#